data_AF-A0A6C0EQH2-F1
#
_entry.id   AF-A0A6C0EQH2-F1
#
_cell.length_a   1.000
_cell.length_b   1.000
_cell.length_c   1.000
_cell.angle_alpha   90.00
_cell.angle_beta   90.00
_cell.angle_gamma   90.00
#
_symmetry.space_group_name_H-M   'P 1'
#
loop_
_entity.id
_entity.type
_entity.pdbx_description
1 polymer ?
#
loop_
_entity_poly.entity_id
_entity_poly.type
_entity_poly.pdbx_seq_one_letter_code
_entity_poly.pdbx_strand_id
1 'polypeptide(L)'
;MSSLTSMQIQALVREMDTSIRRHRKLKNDNPTQFCEKVMNENKKLYDEFPSIFEMHIDGKLDGTFFEMLKLRHKVEKGELTEDEASKMVGQKLFDRYVAPVVSGLPPAEKPLSYSEFYKQFETNASNGS
;
A
#
# COMPACT_ATOMS: atom_id res chain seq x y z
N MET A 1 17.61 -5.32 -4.42
CA MET A 1 16.18 -5.65 -4.29
C MET A 1 15.91 -5.94 -2.83
N SER A 2 14.86 -5.37 -2.22
CA SER A 2 14.55 -5.65 -0.82
C SER A 2 14.26 -7.15 -0.64
N SER A 3 14.89 -7.76 0.36
CA SER A 3 14.84 -9.21 0.61
C SER A 3 13.53 -9.68 1.23
N LEU A 4 12.64 -8.74 1.59
CA LEU A 4 11.39 -9.09 2.25
C LEU A 4 10.44 -9.79 1.29
N THR A 5 9.50 -10.59 1.77
CA THR A 5 8.42 -11.17 0.95
C THR A 5 7.17 -10.30 0.95
N SER A 6 6.26 -10.50 0.01
CA SER A 6 4.99 -9.77 -0.11
C SER A 6 4.22 -9.84 1.22
N MET A 7 4.22 -11.01 1.85
CA MET A 7 3.64 -11.22 3.17
C MET A 7 4.36 -10.43 4.28
N GLN A 8 5.69 -10.34 4.26
CA GLN A 8 6.45 -9.57 5.24
C GLN A 8 6.19 -8.07 5.09
N ILE A 9 6.11 -7.54 3.85
CA ILE A 9 5.73 -6.15 3.61
C ILE A 9 4.31 -5.89 4.15
N GLN A 10 3.37 -6.79 3.87
CA GLN A 10 2.00 -6.67 4.37
C GLN A 10 1.96 -6.66 5.91
N ALA A 11 2.77 -7.49 6.57
CA ALA A 11 2.85 -7.52 8.03
C ALA A 11 3.38 -6.19 8.59
N LEU A 12 4.43 -5.62 7.98
CA LEU A 12 4.98 -4.32 8.39
C LEU A 12 3.96 -3.19 8.28
N VAL A 13 3.16 -3.16 7.21
CA VAL A 13 2.10 -2.14 7.06
C VAL A 13 0.99 -2.33 8.10
N ARG A 14 0.65 -3.57 8.46
CA ARG A 14 -0.31 -3.87 9.55
C ARG A 14 0.23 -3.50 10.94
N GLU A 15 1.52 -3.68 11.18
CA GLU A 15 2.18 -3.22 12.41
C GLU A 15 2.14 -1.69 12.51
N MET A 16 2.36 -1.00 11.39
CA MET A 16 2.23 0.45 11.30
C MET A 16 0.80 0.92 11.58
N ASP A 17 -0.24 0.19 11.16
CA ASP A 17 -1.63 0.51 11.55
C ASP A 17 -1.81 0.53 13.07
N THR A 18 -1.19 -0.42 13.77
CA THR A 18 -1.24 -0.51 15.24
C THR A 18 -0.53 0.68 15.87
N SER A 19 0.62 1.05 15.33
CA SER A 19 1.41 2.21 15.78
C SER A 19 0.67 3.54 15.57
N ILE A 20 0.05 3.73 14.39
CA ILE A 20 -0.78 4.90 14.08
C ILE A 20 -1.98 4.98 15.03
N ARG A 21 -2.65 3.85 15.31
CA ARG A 21 -3.79 3.81 16.26
C ARG A 21 -3.35 4.18 17.68
N ARG A 22 -2.21 3.66 18.13
CA ARG A 22 -1.64 3.93 19.46
C ARG A 22 -1.36 5.42 19.66
N HIS A 23 -0.78 6.07 18.66
CA HIS A 23 -0.37 7.48 18.72
C HIS A 23 -1.40 8.45 18.11
N ARG A 24 -2.63 8.00 17.81
CA ARG A 24 -3.64 8.81 17.11
C ARG A 24 -3.89 10.18 17.73
N LYS A 25 -3.85 10.30 19.07
CA LYS A 25 -4.03 11.57 19.78
C LYS A 25 -2.97 12.60 19.41
N LEU A 26 -1.71 12.16 19.27
CA LEU A 26 -0.59 13.02 18.91
C LEU A 26 -0.69 13.55 17.48
N LYS A 27 -1.45 12.90 16.58
CA LYS A 27 -1.56 13.33 15.18
C LYS A 27 -2.05 14.78 15.03
N ASN A 28 -2.95 15.22 15.90
CA ASN A 28 -3.48 16.59 15.87
C ASN A 28 -2.71 17.52 16.82
N ASP A 29 -2.33 17.03 18.00
CA ASP A 29 -1.74 17.84 19.05
C ASP A 29 -0.25 18.14 18.78
N ASN A 30 0.49 17.18 18.22
CA ASN A 30 1.91 17.30 17.90
C ASN A 30 2.30 16.38 16.72
N PRO A 31 2.04 16.82 15.47
CA PRO A 31 2.25 15.99 14.29
C PRO A 31 3.71 15.57 14.07
N THR A 32 4.68 16.40 14.47
CA THR A 32 6.11 16.07 14.40
C THR A 32 6.44 14.90 15.31
N GLN A 33 6.02 14.97 16.58
CA GLN A 33 6.25 13.89 17.54
C GLN A 33 5.48 12.62 17.16
N PHE A 34 4.29 12.75 16.59
CA PHE A 34 3.54 11.62 16.03
C PHE A 34 4.35 10.90 14.94
N CYS A 35 4.89 11.64 13.98
CA CYS A 35 5.70 11.09 12.90
C CYS A 35 6.94 10.39 13.44
N GLU A 36 7.71 11.03 14.33
CA GLU A 36 8.91 10.45 14.94
C GLU A 36 8.62 9.15 15.69
N LYS A 37 7.54 9.09 16.48
CA LYS A 37 7.18 7.87 17.21
C LYS A 37 6.80 6.73 16.27
N VAL A 38 5.95 7.00 15.27
CA VAL A 38 5.53 6.00 14.30
C VAL A 38 6.73 5.52 13.47
N MET A 39 7.62 6.42 13.07
CA MET A 39 8.87 6.09 12.37
C MET A 39 9.76 5.18 13.21
N ASN A 40 10.01 5.55 14.47
CA ASN A 40 10.87 4.75 15.37
C ASN A 40 10.31 3.36 15.64
N GLU A 41 8.99 3.23 15.78
CA GLU A 41 8.32 1.93 15.98
C GLU A 41 8.30 1.07 14.71
N ASN A 42 8.35 1.68 13.51
CA ASN A 42 8.25 0.99 12.22
C ASN A 42 9.51 1.19 11.36
N LYS A 43 10.67 1.27 12.02
CA LYS A 43 11.95 1.62 11.40
C LYS A 43 12.28 0.78 10.16
N LYS A 44 12.00 -0.53 10.19
CA LYS A 44 12.26 -1.42 9.06
C LYS A 44 11.44 -1.05 7.81
N LEU A 45 10.17 -0.69 7.99
CA LEU A 45 9.32 -0.23 6.89
C LEU A 45 9.80 1.12 6.35
N TYR A 46 10.21 2.02 7.24
CA TYR A 46 10.74 3.33 6.88
C TYR A 46 12.07 3.23 6.10
N ASP A 47 13.00 2.41 6.58
CA ASP A 47 14.33 2.26 5.98
C ASP A 47 14.27 1.52 4.62
N GLU A 48 13.45 0.46 4.50
CA GLU A 48 13.37 -0.35 3.28
C GLU A 48 12.33 0.16 2.26
N PHE A 49 11.26 0.81 2.72
CA PHE A 49 10.15 1.27 1.87
C PHE A 49 9.62 2.66 2.30
N PRO A 50 10.47 3.71 2.24
CA PRO A 50 10.11 5.05 2.74
C PRO A 50 8.83 5.60 2.10
N SER A 51 8.63 5.41 0.79
CA SER A 51 7.42 5.88 0.10
C SER A 51 6.15 5.18 0.57
N ILE A 52 6.21 3.88 0.91
CA ILE A 52 5.04 3.16 1.45
C ILE A 52 4.71 3.71 2.84
N PHE A 53 5.73 3.92 3.68
CA PHE A 53 5.56 4.53 4.99
C PHE A 53 4.91 5.92 4.89
N GLU A 54 5.45 6.80 4.05
CA GLU A 54 4.96 8.16 3.84
C GLU A 54 3.52 8.18 3.31
N MET A 55 3.21 7.35 2.32
CA MET A 55 1.84 7.24 1.81
C MET A 55 0.88 6.74 2.89
N HIS A 56 1.31 5.82 3.76
CA HIS A 56 0.45 5.27 4.80
C HIS A 56 0.18 6.27 5.93
N ILE A 57 1.22 6.98 6.39
CA ILE A 57 1.06 7.97 7.47
C ILE A 57 0.19 9.16 7.04
N ASP A 58 0.29 9.55 5.77
CA ASP A 58 -0.52 10.59 5.13
C ASP A 58 -1.96 10.13 4.82
N GLY A 59 -2.26 8.83 4.92
CA GLY A 59 -3.55 8.27 4.54
C GLY A 59 -3.79 8.24 3.03
N LYS A 60 -2.72 8.32 2.23
CA LYS A 60 -2.73 8.24 0.75
C LYS A 60 -2.48 6.83 0.23
N LEU A 61 -2.16 5.87 1.12
CA LEU A 61 -2.03 4.48 0.73
C LEU A 61 -3.42 3.94 0.32
N ASP A 62 -3.47 3.34 -0.87
CA ASP A 62 -4.72 2.92 -1.50
C ASP A 62 -4.65 1.45 -1.96
N GLY A 63 -5.71 1.00 -2.63
CA GLY A 63 -5.87 -0.34 -3.15
C GLY A 63 -4.71 -0.81 -4.05
N THR A 64 -4.01 0.11 -4.71
CA THR A 64 -2.87 -0.16 -5.58
C THR A 64 -1.76 -0.88 -4.82
N PHE A 65 -1.58 -0.59 -3.53
CA PHE A 65 -0.62 -1.28 -2.68
C PHE A 65 -0.86 -2.80 -2.67
N PHE A 66 -2.11 -3.25 -2.54
CA PHE A 66 -2.41 -4.69 -2.54
C PHE A 66 -2.24 -5.32 -3.92
N GLU A 67 -2.49 -4.58 -4.99
CA GLU A 67 -2.21 -5.06 -6.33
C GLU A 67 -0.71 -5.30 -6.52
N MET A 68 0.13 -4.38 -6.03
CA MET A 68 1.58 -4.53 -6.02
C MET A 68 2.02 -5.73 -5.19
N LEU A 69 1.43 -5.94 -4.00
CA LEU A 69 1.70 -7.12 -3.18
C LEU A 69 1.32 -8.43 -3.89
N LYS A 70 0.17 -8.46 -4.59
CA LYS A 70 -0.26 -9.64 -5.36
C LYS A 70 0.70 -9.96 -6.51
N LEU A 71 1.14 -8.94 -7.25
CA LEU A 71 2.13 -9.13 -8.32
C LEU A 71 3.45 -9.66 -7.75
N ARG A 72 3.91 -9.07 -6.66
CA ARG A 72 5.12 -9.51 -5.96
C ARG A 72 5.02 -10.96 -5.47
N HIS A 73 3.88 -11.36 -4.91
CA HIS A 73 3.63 -12.74 -4.51
C HIS A 73 3.68 -13.73 -5.69
N LYS A 74 3.16 -13.34 -6.87
CA LYS A 74 3.26 -14.17 -8.08
C LYS A 74 4.69 -14.32 -8.55
N VAL A 75 5.48 -13.25 -8.47
CA VAL A 75 6.92 -13.29 -8.76
C VAL A 75 7.65 -14.20 -7.78
N GLU A 76 7.37 -14.09 -6.49
CA GLU A 76 7.94 -14.94 -5.44
C GLU A 76 7.65 -16.43 -5.66
N LYS A 77 6.48 -16.75 -6.24
CA LYS A 77 6.10 -18.12 -6.59
C LYS A 77 6.66 -18.61 -7.94
N GLY A 78 7.27 -17.74 -8.74
CA GLY A 78 7.68 -18.05 -10.10
C GLY A 78 6.51 -18.20 -11.09
N GLU A 79 5.30 -17.78 -10.71
CA GLU A 79 4.12 -17.76 -11.60
C GLU A 79 4.22 -16.62 -12.63
N LEU A 80 5.09 -15.64 -12.38
CA LEU A 80 5.26 -14.43 -13.18
C LEU A 80 6.70 -13.94 -13.05
N THR A 81 7.29 -13.44 -14.12
CA THR A 81 8.65 -12.87 -14.08
C THR A 81 8.64 -11.41 -13.61
N GLU A 82 9.77 -10.91 -13.10
CA GLU A 82 9.89 -9.50 -12.72
C GLU A 82 9.64 -8.54 -13.90
N ASP A 83 10.07 -8.92 -15.10
CA ASP A 83 9.83 -8.16 -16.33
C ASP A 83 8.35 -8.09 -16.69
N GLU A 84 7.62 -9.21 -16.56
CA GLU A 84 6.18 -9.25 -16.78
C GLU A 84 5.43 -8.44 -15.72
N ALA A 85 5.85 -8.50 -14.45
CA ALA A 85 5.27 -7.67 -13.38
C ALA A 85 5.43 -6.19 -13.70
N SER A 86 6.64 -5.80 -14.11
CA SER A 86 6.98 -4.42 -14.45
C SER A 86 6.15 -3.91 -15.61
N LYS A 87 5.96 -4.72 -16.67
CA LYS A 87 5.08 -4.37 -17.80
C LYS A 87 3.62 -4.19 -17.36
N MET A 88 3.11 -5.08 -16.51
CA MET A 88 1.74 -4.97 -15.99
C MET A 88 1.53 -3.69 -15.18
N VAL A 89 2.48 -3.36 -14.30
CA VAL A 89 2.43 -2.11 -13.52
C VAL A 89 2.50 -0.90 -14.43
N GLY A 90 3.42 -0.90 -15.40
CA GLY A 90 3.58 0.20 -16.36
C GLY A 90 2.30 0.45 -17.16
N GLN A 91 1.66 -0.61 -17.65
CA GLN A 91 0.39 -0.50 -18.37
C GLN A 91 -0.71 0.08 -17.48
N LYS A 92 -0.85 -0.40 -16.23
CA LYS A 92 -1.84 0.14 -15.29
C LYS A 92 -1.64 1.63 -15.00
N LEU A 93 -0.39 2.07 -14.84
CA LEU A 93 -0.08 3.48 -14.63
C LEU A 93 -0.43 4.31 -15.87
N PHE A 94 -0.12 3.80 -17.06
CA PHE A 94 -0.48 4.44 -18.32
C PHE A 94 -1.99 4.59 -18.48
N ASP A 95 -2.73 3.50 -18.30
CA ASP A 95 -4.20 3.47 -18.44
C ASP A 95 -4.88 4.42 -17.45
N ARG A 96 -4.28 4.61 -16.27
CA ARG A 96 -4.84 5.46 -15.21
C ARG A 96 -4.55 6.95 -15.39
N TYR A 97 -3.32 7.30 -15.76
CA TYR A 97 -2.85 8.68 -15.74
C TYR A 97 -2.68 9.30 -17.11
N VAL A 98 -2.37 8.51 -18.13
CA VAL A 98 -2.04 8.99 -19.48
C VAL A 98 -3.21 8.82 -20.42
N ALA A 99 -3.83 7.63 -20.46
CA ALA A 99 -4.92 7.34 -21.38
C ALA A 99 -6.12 8.31 -21.26
N PRO A 100 -6.61 8.68 -20.05
CA PRO A 100 -7.73 9.63 -19.94
C PRO A 100 -7.39 11.03 -20.46
N VAL A 101 -6.13 11.46 -20.29
CA VAL A 101 -5.64 12.77 -20.74
C VAL A 101 -5.52 12.82 -22.26
N VAL A 102 -5.00 11.75 -22.86
CA VAL A 102 -4.78 11.67 -24.31
C VAL A 102 -6.10 11.42 -25.06
N SER A 103 -7.01 10.64 -24.49
CA SER A 103 -8.28 10.27 -25.13
C SER A 103 -9.46 11.18 -24.77
N GLY A 104 -9.29 12.15 -23.85
CA GLY A 104 -10.38 13.01 -23.38
C GLY A 104 -11.49 12.27 -22.63
N LEU A 105 -11.20 11.08 -22.11
CA LEU A 105 -12.14 10.27 -21.33
C LEU A 105 -12.17 10.73 -19.87
N PRO A 106 -13.28 10.54 -19.16
CA PRO A 106 -13.32 10.81 -17.72
C PRO A 106 -12.22 10.02 -16.99
N PRO A 107 -11.59 10.59 -15.95
CA PRO A 107 -10.52 9.92 -15.23
C PRO A 107 -11.00 8.58 -14.66
N ALA A 108 -10.12 7.58 -14.72
CA ALA A 108 -10.39 6.25 -14.18
C ALA A 108 -10.84 6.33 -12.72
N GLU A 109 -11.73 5.42 -12.31
CA GLU A 109 -12.24 5.38 -10.94
C GLU A 109 -11.11 5.38 -9.92
N LYS A 110 -11.27 6.16 -8.85
CA LYS A 110 -10.29 6.20 -7.77
C LYS A 110 -10.22 4.83 -7.11
N PRO A 111 -9.01 4.35 -6.79
CA PRO A 111 -8.89 3.06 -6.13
C PRO A 111 -9.49 3.19 -4.74
N LEU A 112 -10.04 2.10 -4.22
CA LEU A 112 -10.48 2.05 -2.82
C LEU A 112 -9.33 2.49 -1.92
N SER A 113 -9.61 3.29 -0.89
CA SER A 113 -8.61 3.58 0.12
C SER A 113 -8.15 2.29 0.79
N TYR A 114 -6.94 2.31 1.38
CA TYR A 114 -6.43 1.18 2.15
C TYR A 114 -7.44 0.70 3.20
N SER A 115 -8.10 1.65 3.87
CA SER A 115 -9.08 1.36 4.93
C SER A 115 -10.35 0.68 4.42
N GLU A 116 -10.82 1.02 3.22
CA GLU A 116 -12.00 0.42 2.59
C GLU A 116 -11.69 -0.99 2.07
N PHE A 117 -10.51 -1.19 1.49
CA PHE A 117 -10.06 -2.50 1.04
C PHE A 117 -10.04 -3.51 2.19
N TYR A 118 -9.51 -3.11 3.36
CA TYR A 118 -9.49 -3.98 4.54
C TYR A 118 -10.89 -4.32 5.07
N LYS A 119 -11.82 -3.36 5.09
CA LYS A 119 -13.22 -3.63 5.49
C LYS A 119 -13.89 -4.65 4.59
N GLN A 120 -13.70 -4.55 3.28
CA GLN A 120 -14.23 -5.53 2.32
C GLN A 120 -13.58 -6.91 2.50
N PHE A 121 -12.27 -6.96 2.79
CA PHE A 121 -11.57 -8.21 3.03
C PHE A 121 -12.05 -8.92 4.30
N GLU A 122 -12.24 -8.18 5.40
CA GLU A 122 -12.81 -8.73 6.65
C GLU A 122 -14.25 -9.23 6.46
N THR A 123 -15.06 -8.49 5.70
CA THR A 123 -16.45 -8.88 5.38
C THR A 123 -16.51 -10.13 4.50
N ASN A 124 -15.62 -10.25 3.52
CA ASN A 124 -15.57 -11.41 2.63
C ASN A 124 -14.96 -12.65 3.31
N ALA A 125 -14.04 -12.47 4.26
CA ALA A 125 -13.50 -13.58 5.06
C ALA A 125 -14.51 -14.14 6.07
N SER A 126 -15.45 -13.31 6.56
CA SER A 126 -16.49 -13.71 7.51
C SER A 126 -17.75 -14.32 6.86
N ASN A 127 -18.02 -14.00 5.59
CA ASN A 127 -19.12 -14.61 4.82
C ASN A 127 -18.74 -15.93 4.12
N GLY A 128 -17.51 -16.43 4.32
CA GLY A 128 -17.00 -17.66 3.70
C GLY A 128 -16.70 -18.80 4.69
N SER A 129 -17.23 -18.75 5.93
CA SER A 129 -17.13 -19.82 6.94
C SER A 129 -18.45 -20.53 7.13
#